data_AF-D4INL8-F1
#
_entry.id   AF-D4INL8-F1
#
_cell.length_a   1.000
_cell.length_b   1.000
_cell.length_c   1.000
_cell.angle_alpha   90.00
_cell.angle_beta   90.00
_cell.angle_gamma   90.00
#
_symmetry.space_group_name_H-M   'P 1'
#
loop_
_entity.id
_entity.type
_entity.pdbx_description
1 polymer ?
#
loop_
_entity_poly.entity_id
_entity_poly.type
_entity_poly.pdbx_seq_one_letter_code
_entity_poly.pdbx_strand_id
1 'polypeptide(L)'
;MDATISVICFKSKTLANGEHPLMLRITKDRKRTMKSLGVSVHPSNWDFDRNEPKPKCPDRKYIQQIILKVKSEYQTKLLEKAARDEDYTAETLVKEQTREQIQSETVESFYLRTVEQLKREGAVGNAYAYLNSYNVLKSFNADKPLSYTFGQIDEAFLSAFEGWMRSKGNKETTLSFQMRTLRAMFNRAIKAKIVSREKNPFNEYKISKFNTRTPKRALSKADMMKIIDADCSQGKEIEQFAHDIFVFSYLCGGISFVDIANLTPANIADGRLIYHRQKTHGAINVPLSEKAKAIIGKYDSHCEQAGYLFPILDERVHITPLQKKNRVHKMCSRVNVALRNIAKRLKIKATVTTYVARHSFATVLKKSGVNIGIISEALGHHSLKTTQIYLDSFENSQIDAAMQNLL
;
A
#
# COMPACT_ATOMS: atom_id res chain seq x y z
N MET A 1 -26.14 40.85 -9.71
CA MET A 1 -25.11 41.73 -10.31
C MET A 1 -23.78 41.00 -10.27
N ASP A 2 -23.01 41.06 -11.35
CA ASP A 2 -21.68 40.44 -11.38
C ASP A 2 -20.72 41.14 -10.43
N ALA A 3 -19.83 40.36 -9.81
CA ALA A 3 -18.86 40.92 -8.90
C ALA A 3 -17.82 41.78 -9.64
N THR A 4 -17.50 42.96 -9.09
CA THR A 4 -16.44 43.81 -9.62
C THR A 4 -15.11 43.48 -8.96
N ILE A 5 -14.07 43.25 -9.78
CA ILE A 5 -12.70 42.93 -9.35
C ILE A 5 -11.79 44.13 -9.64
N SER A 6 -11.09 44.62 -8.61
CA SER A 6 -10.07 45.67 -8.77
C SER A 6 -8.87 45.40 -7.87
N VAL A 7 -7.69 45.88 -8.25
CA VAL A 7 -6.53 45.93 -7.35
C VAL A 7 -6.33 47.39 -6.97
N ILE A 8 -6.21 47.68 -5.68
CA ILE A 8 -6.06 49.05 -5.18
C ILE A 8 -4.86 49.19 -4.26
N CYS A 9 -4.28 50.39 -4.22
CA CYS A 9 -3.34 50.80 -3.19
C CYS A 9 -4.12 51.20 -1.93
N PHE A 10 -3.91 50.49 -0.82
CA PHE A 10 -4.76 50.58 0.36
C PHE A 10 -4.32 51.72 1.29
N LYS A 11 -5.04 52.85 1.21
CA LYS A 11 -4.71 54.09 1.93
C LYS A 11 -4.78 54.00 3.45
N SER A 12 -5.58 53.09 3.99
CA SER A 12 -5.80 52.98 5.44
C SER A 12 -4.69 52.23 6.19
N LYS A 13 -3.64 51.78 5.49
CA LYS A 13 -2.49 51.11 6.10
C LYS A 13 -1.19 51.56 5.46
N THR A 14 -0.30 52.09 6.28
CA THR A 14 1.08 52.42 5.90
C THR A 14 2.00 51.43 6.61
N LEU A 15 2.92 50.82 5.86
CA LEU A 15 3.93 49.89 6.39
C LEU A 15 5.11 50.66 6.99
N ALA A 16 5.96 49.98 7.76
CA ALA A 16 7.12 50.59 8.40
C ALA A 16 8.12 51.24 7.42
N ASN A 17 8.13 50.79 6.17
CA ASN A 17 8.94 51.36 5.09
C ASN A 17 8.25 52.53 4.35
N GLY A 18 7.10 53.03 4.84
CA GLY A 18 6.34 54.12 4.22
C GLY A 18 5.47 53.71 3.03
N GLU A 19 5.48 52.45 2.63
CA GLU A 19 4.68 51.97 1.51
C GLU A 19 3.26 51.55 1.92
N HIS A 20 2.36 51.52 0.94
CA HIS A 20 0.99 51.07 1.12
C HIS A 20 0.80 49.71 0.44
N PRO A 21 0.13 48.73 1.09
CA PRO A 21 -0.07 47.42 0.51
C PRO A 21 -1.05 47.47 -0.65
N LEU A 22 -0.78 46.67 -1.68
CA LEU A 22 -1.72 46.41 -2.76
C LEU A 22 -2.70 45.33 -2.33
N MET A 23 -3.99 45.62 -2.52
CA MET A 23 -5.09 44.75 -2.10
C MET A 23 -5.97 44.44 -3.30
N LEU A 24 -6.29 43.16 -3.48
CA LEU A 24 -7.43 42.74 -4.30
C LEU A 24 -8.72 43.15 -3.58
N ARG A 25 -9.59 43.85 -4.31
CA ARG A 25 -10.93 44.25 -3.88
C ARG A 25 -11.96 43.58 -4.75
N ILE A 26 -12.84 42.81 -4.11
CA ILE A 26 -14.01 42.18 -4.74
C ILE A 26 -15.27 42.81 -4.14
N THR A 27 -16.17 43.28 -4.99
CA THR A 27 -17.46 43.86 -4.58
C THR A 27 -18.60 43.11 -5.24
N LYS A 28 -19.52 42.53 -4.45
CA LYS A 28 -20.78 41.93 -4.91
C LYS A 28 -21.88 42.36 -3.95
N ASP A 29 -23.05 42.75 -4.48
CA ASP A 29 -24.23 43.14 -3.69
C ASP A 29 -23.92 44.16 -2.57
N ARG A 30 -23.17 45.20 -2.92
CA ARG A 30 -22.68 46.28 -2.00
C ARG A 30 -21.76 45.81 -0.86
N LYS A 31 -21.47 44.51 -0.74
CA LYS A 31 -20.49 43.95 0.22
C LYS A 31 -19.11 43.89 -0.42
N ARG A 32 -18.10 44.35 0.32
CA ARG A 32 -16.69 44.43 -0.14
C ARG A 32 -15.82 43.49 0.66
N THR A 33 -15.02 42.67 -0.04
CA THR A 33 -14.00 41.82 0.56
C THR A 33 -12.63 42.18 0.00
N MET A 34 -11.63 42.23 0.87
CA MET A 34 -10.25 42.63 0.54
C MET A 34 -9.28 41.49 0.84
N LYS A 35 -8.32 41.25 -0.06
CA LYS A 35 -7.22 40.28 0.14
C LYS A 35 -5.89 40.94 -0.20
N SER A 36 -4.92 40.84 0.71
CA SER A 36 -3.56 41.33 0.46
C SER A 36 -2.88 40.55 -0.66
N LEU A 37 -2.18 41.27 -1.54
CA LEU A 37 -1.37 40.67 -2.60
C LEU A 37 0.05 40.31 -2.15
N GLY A 38 0.43 40.68 -0.93
CA GLY A 38 1.79 40.47 -0.41
C GLY A 38 2.84 41.42 -0.99
N VAL A 39 2.42 42.41 -1.77
CA VAL A 39 3.28 43.47 -2.30
C VAL A 39 2.75 44.85 -1.90
N SER A 40 3.65 45.82 -1.83
CA SER A 40 3.37 47.21 -1.48
C SER A 40 4.01 48.16 -2.48
N VAL A 41 3.55 49.41 -2.47
CA VAL A 41 4.08 50.48 -3.30
C VAL A 41 4.03 51.79 -2.54
N HIS A 42 5.07 52.62 -2.71
CA HIS A 42 5.03 53.99 -2.18
C HIS A 42 3.88 54.79 -2.82
N PRO A 43 3.04 55.53 -2.07
CA PRO A 43 1.89 56.25 -2.61
C PRO A 43 2.22 57.22 -3.75
N SER A 44 3.40 57.84 -3.73
CA SER A 44 3.85 58.75 -4.81
C SER A 44 3.99 58.04 -6.16
N ASN A 45 4.25 56.73 -6.15
CA ASN A 45 4.50 55.89 -7.32
C ASN A 45 3.24 55.19 -7.85
N TRP A 46 2.07 55.41 -7.22
CA TRP A 46 0.80 54.82 -7.61
C TRP A 46 -0.17 55.87 -8.17
N ASP A 47 -0.86 55.54 -9.25
CA ASP A 47 -1.96 56.33 -9.81
C ASP A 47 -3.28 55.84 -9.20
N PHE A 48 -3.89 56.66 -8.35
CA PHE A 48 -5.10 56.28 -7.61
C PHE A 48 -6.38 56.30 -8.45
N ASP A 49 -6.40 57.09 -9.54
CA ASP A 49 -7.54 57.18 -10.42
C ASP A 49 -7.58 55.95 -11.34
N ARG A 50 -6.41 55.61 -11.91
CA ARG A 50 -6.26 54.43 -12.77
C ARG A 50 -6.11 53.12 -12.02
N ASN A 51 -5.74 53.17 -10.75
CA ASN A 51 -5.34 52.02 -9.94
C ASN A 51 -4.20 51.20 -10.60
N GLU A 52 -3.16 51.92 -11.01
CA GLU A 52 -1.99 51.34 -11.70
C GLU A 52 -0.69 51.98 -11.18
N PRO A 53 0.47 51.29 -11.26
CA PRO A 53 1.75 51.91 -10.97
C PRO A 53 2.08 52.98 -12.03
N LYS A 54 2.51 54.16 -11.57
CA LYS A 54 2.93 55.27 -12.44
C LYS A 54 4.13 54.88 -13.32
N PRO A 55 4.39 55.58 -14.44
CA PRO A 55 5.50 55.26 -15.33
C PRO A 55 6.88 55.17 -14.65
N LYS A 56 7.14 55.98 -13.62
CA LYS A 56 8.39 56.02 -12.85
C LYS A 56 8.40 55.12 -11.61
N CYS A 57 7.40 54.26 -11.42
CA CYS A 57 7.34 53.38 -10.26
C CYS A 57 8.50 52.36 -10.28
N PRO A 58 9.24 52.19 -9.17
CA PRO A 58 10.13 51.05 -8.99
C PRO A 58 9.35 49.74 -9.16
N ASP A 59 9.98 48.73 -9.78
CA ASP A 59 9.36 47.42 -10.01
C ASP A 59 8.01 47.45 -10.78
N ARG A 60 7.75 48.51 -11.56
CA ARG A 60 6.49 48.69 -12.33
C ARG A 60 6.08 47.43 -13.09
N LYS A 61 7.01 46.80 -13.81
CA LYS A 61 6.74 45.57 -14.60
C LYS A 61 6.29 44.41 -13.70
N TYR A 62 6.97 44.22 -12.57
CA TYR A 62 6.64 43.17 -11.60
C TYR A 62 5.27 43.39 -10.97
N ILE A 63 5.00 44.61 -10.51
CA ILE A 63 3.69 44.99 -9.94
C ILE A 63 2.57 44.80 -10.97
N GLN A 64 2.79 45.23 -12.22
CA GLN A 64 1.81 45.03 -13.31
C GLN A 64 1.54 43.55 -13.59
N GLN A 65 2.58 42.71 -13.62
CA GLN A 65 2.41 41.27 -13.80
C GLN A 65 1.59 40.63 -12.68
N ILE A 66 1.81 41.04 -11.42
CA ILE A 66 1.00 40.58 -10.28
C ILE A 66 -0.46 40.99 -10.45
N ILE A 67 -0.71 42.26 -10.78
CA ILE A 67 -2.08 42.78 -10.98
C ILE A 67 -2.79 41.99 -12.09
N LEU A 68 -2.12 41.79 -13.23
CA LEU A 68 -2.66 41.03 -14.36
C LEU A 68 -2.97 39.58 -13.96
N LYS A 69 -2.03 38.90 -13.31
CA LYS A 69 -2.18 37.51 -12.86
C LYS A 69 -3.38 37.35 -11.92
N VAL A 70 -3.49 38.21 -10.91
CA VAL A 70 -4.58 38.14 -9.92
C VAL A 70 -5.92 38.49 -10.56
N LYS A 71 -5.98 39.54 -11.39
CA LYS A 71 -7.23 39.87 -12.11
C LYS A 71 -7.69 38.71 -12.98
N SER A 72 -6.78 38.12 -13.75
CA SER A 72 -7.07 36.96 -14.60
C SER A 72 -7.56 35.76 -13.78
N GLU A 73 -6.89 35.40 -12.69
CA GLU A 73 -7.32 34.28 -11.82
C GLU A 73 -8.76 34.44 -11.33
N TYR A 74 -9.10 35.61 -10.79
CA TYR A 74 -10.43 35.85 -10.23
C TYR A 74 -11.49 36.05 -11.32
N GLN A 75 -11.13 36.58 -12.49
CA GLN A 75 -12.01 36.59 -13.65
C GLN A 75 -12.34 35.16 -14.11
N THR A 76 -11.35 34.26 -14.16
CA THR A 76 -11.59 32.84 -14.47
C THR A 76 -12.53 32.19 -13.45
N LYS A 77 -12.33 32.44 -12.15
CA LYS A 77 -13.25 31.94 -11.10
C LYS A 77 -14.69 32.41 -11.32
N LEU A 78 -14.89 33.69 -11.67
CA LEU A 78 -16.23 34.22 -11.97
C LEU A 78 -16.87 33.53 -13.19
N LEU A 79 -16.11 33.34 -14.27
CA LEU A 79 -16.58 32.64 -15.46
C LEU A 79 -16.97 31.18 -15.15
N GLU A 80 -16.17 30.47 -14.36
CA GLU A 80 -16.48 29.10 -13.95
C GLU A 80 -17.77 28.99 -13.14
N LYS A 81 -18.05 29.94 -12.26
CA LYS A 81 -19.28 29.96 -11.46
C LYS A 81 -20.51 30.26 -12.31
N ALA A 82 -20.39 31.24 -13.21
CA ALA A 82 -21.44 31.54 -14.18
C ALA A 82 -21.78 30.33 -15.07
N ALA A 83 -20.76 29.58 -15.52
CA ALA A 83 -20.95 28.39 -16.34
C ALA A 83 -21.64 27.23 -15.60
N ARG A 84 -21.63 27.22 -14.25
CA ARG A 84 -22.23 26.17 -13.41
C ARG A 84 -23.51 26.61 -12.69
N ASP A 85 -23.98 27.84 -12.94
CA ASP A 85 -25.08 28.46 -12.21
C ASP A 85 -24.89 28.40 -10.67
N GLU A 86 -23.64 28.57 -10.23
CA GLU A 86 -23.24 28.47 -8.82
C GLU A 86 -23.30 29.85 -8.15
N ASP A 87 -24.08 30.00 -7.06
CA ASP A 87 -24.09 31.24 -6.29
C ASP A 87 -22.83 31.42 -5.43
N TYR A 88 -22.44 32.67 -5.19
CA TYR A 88 -21.21 33.02 -4.47
C TYR A 88 -21.30 34.38 -3.79
N THR A 89 -20.44 34.61 -2.81
CA THR A 89 -20.25 35.94 -2.20
C THR A 89 -18.83 36.43 -2.46
N ALA A 90 -18.59 37.73 -2.27
CA ALA A 90 -17.24 38.27 -2.34
C ALA A 90 -16.27 37.57 -1.36
N GLU A 91 -16.78 37.10 -0.22
CA GLU A 91 -15.99 36.37 0.77
C GLU A 91 -15.69 34.93 0.36
N THR A 92 -16.67 34.18 -0.13
CA THR A 92 -16.44 32.79 -0.58
C THR A 92 -15.47 32.75 -1.76
N LEU A 93 -15.57 33.70 -2.69
CA LEU A 93 -14.66 33.80 -3.84
C LEU A 93 -13.20 34.09 -3.43
N VAL A 94 -12.99 34.88 -2.36
CA VAL A 94 -11.66 35.19 -1.81
C VAL A 94 -11.05 33.99 -1.07
N LYS A 95 -11.89 33.27 -0.32
CA LYS A 95 -11.52 32.07 0.46
C LYS A 95 -11.31 30.83 -0.42
N GLU A 96 -11.91 30.80 -1.61
CA GLU A 96 -11.77 29.72 -2.57
C GLU A 96 -10.32 29.62 -3.06
N GLN A 97 -9.64 28.53 -2.65
CA GLN A 97 -8.30 28.23 -3.11
C GLN A 97 -8.31 28.06 -4.63
N THR A 98 -7.30 28.61 -5.29
CA THR A 98 -7.07 28.38 -6.72
C THR A 98 -7.01 26.88 -6.94
N ARG A 99 -7.88 26.34 -7.81
CA ARG A 99 -7.82 24.94 -8.20
C ARG A 99 -6.40 24.67 -8.68
N GLU A 100 -5.73 23.70 -8.04
CA GLU A 100 -4.35 23.37 -8.37
C GLU A 100 -4.26 23.06 -9.86
N GLN A 101 -3.25 23.59 -10.54
CA GLN A 101 -3.07 23.39 -11.98
C GLN A 101 -2.85 21.90 -12.27
N ILE A 102 -3.90 21.21 -12.70
CA ILE A 102 -3.88 19.76 -12.94
C ILE A 102 -3.08 19.48 -14.21
N GLN A 103 -2.00 18.72 -14.07
CA GLN A 103 -1.28 18.19 -15.22
C GLN A 103 -1.87 16.82 -15.55
N SER A 104 -2.90 16.82 -16.41
CA SER A 104 -3.61 15.60 -16.76
C SER A 104 -2.67 14.61 -17.47
N GLU A 105 -2.62 13.38 -16.97
CA GLU A 105 -1.83 12.26 -17.48
C GLU A 105 -2.78 11.07 -17.67
N THR A 106 -2.51 10.19 -18.64
CA THR A 106 -3.33 8.99 -18.85
C THR A 106 -3.11 7.99 -17.71
N VAL A 107 -4.12 7.16 -17.46
CA VAL A 107 -4.01 6.10 -16.44
C VAL A 107 -2.86 5.15 -16.78
N GLU A 108 -2.69 4.78 -18.05
CA GLU A 108 -1.59 3.91 -18.50
C GLU A 108 -0.21 4.47 -18.17
N SER A 109 0.07 5.70 -18.60
CA SER A 109 1.39 6.32 -18.42
C SER A 109 1.75 6.45 -16.94
N PHE A 110 0.80 6.88 -16.11
CA PHE A 110 1.03 6.99 -14.67
C PHE A 110 1.29 5.63 -14.00
N TYR A 111 0.55 4.59 -14.40
CA TYR A 111 0.77 3.23 -13.89
C TYR A 111 2.17 2.72 -14.22
N LEU A 112 2.57 2.80 -15.50
CA LEU A 112 3.86 2.28 -15.96
C LEU A 112 5.02 3.05 -15.33
N ARG A 113 4.94 4.39 -15.30
CA ARG A 113 5.92 5.25 -14.63
C ARG A 113 6.07 4.91 -13.15
N THR A 114 4.95 4.70 -12.45
CA THR A 114 4.94 4.30 -11.03
C THR A 114 5.59 2.92 -10.83
N VAL A 115 5.32 1.96 -11.71
CA VAL A 115 5.91 0.61 -11.65
C VAL A 115 7.43 0.67 -11.84
N GLU A 116 7.91 1.44 -12.81
CA GLU A 116 9.34 1.62 -13.07
C GLU A 116 10.05 2.33 -11.92
N GLN A 117 9.44 3.36 -11.35
CA GLN A 117 9.97 4.04 -10.17
C GLN A 117 10.12 3.05 -9.00
N LEU A 118 9.09 2.27 -8.69
CA LEU A 118 9.14 1.29 -7.60
C LEU A 118 10.18 0.17 -7.85
N LYS A 119 10.43 -0.21 -9.10
CA LYS A 119 11.51 -1.15 -9.44
C LYS A 119 12.88 -0.54 -9.14
N ARG A 120 13.11 0.72 -9.52
CA ARG A 120 14.35 1.46 -9.25
C ARG A 120 14.61 1.65 -7.76
N GLU A 121 13.56 1.90 -6.99
CA GLU A 121 13.61 2.03 -5.52
C GLU A 121 13.75 0.68 -4.78
N GLY A 122 13.83 -0.45 -5.49
CA GLY A 122 13.91 -1.78 -4.89
C GLY A 122 12.59 -2.28 -4.28
N ALA A 123 11.50 -1.52 -4.39
CA ALA A 123 10.14 -1.89 -3.95
C ALA A 123 9.44 -2.84 -4.93
N VAL A 124 10.14 -3.91 -5.34
CA VAL A 124 9.71 -4.85 -6.39
C VAL A 124 8.39 -5.55 -6.02
N GLY A 125 8.09 -5.76 -4.74
CA GLY A 125 6.79 -6.27 -4.30
C GLY A 125 5.62 -5.40 -4.78
N ASN A 126 5.69 -4.11 -4.49
CA ASN A 126 4.67 -3.12 -4.84
C ASN A 126 4.60 -2.88 -6.35
N ALA A 127 5.75 -2.85 -7.03
CA ALA A 127 5.79 -2.72 -8.48
C ALA A 127 4.96 -3.81 -9.19
N TYR A 128 5.08 -5.07 -8.75
CA TYR A 128 4.29 -6.17 -9.32
C TYR A 128 2.80 -6.07 -8.98
N ALA A 129 2.44 -5.58 -7.80
CA ALA A 129 1.03 -5.37 -7.45
C ALA A 129 0.37 -4.35 -8.38
N TYR A 130 1.05 -3.20 -8.61
CA TYR A 130 0.55 -2.20 -9.55
C TYR A 130 0.58 -2.67 -11.00
N LEU A 131 1.61 -3.41 -11.43
CA LEU A 131 1.66 -4.00 -12.77
C LEU A 131 0.53 -5.00 -12.99
N ASN A 132 0.23 -5.84 -11.99
CA ASN A 132 -0.91 -6.76 -12.06
C ASN A 132 -2.23 -5.99 -12.14
N SER A 133 -2.41 -4.95 -11.33
CA SER A 133 -3.61 -4.10 -11.40
C SER A 133 -3.76 -3.39 -12.75
N TYR A 134 -2.68 -2.89 -13.33
CA TYR A 134 -2.66 -2.35 -14.69
C TYR A 134 -3.10 -3.40 -15.72
N ASN A 135 -2.50 -4.59 -15.70
CA ASN A 135 -2.85 -5.65 -16.65
C ASN A 135 -4.32 -6.07 -16.55
N VAL A 136 -4.87 -6.15 -15.33
CA VAL A 136 -6.28 -6.49 -15.11
C VAL A 136 -7.20 -5.37 -15.63
N LEU A 137 -6.87 -4.10 -15.40
CA LEU A 137 -7.61 -2.96 -15.95
C LEU A 137 -7.51 -2.90 -17.48
N LYS A 138 -6.34 -3.23 -18.04
CA LYS A 138 -6.14 -3.31 -19.48
C LYS A 138 -7.01 -4.41 -20.10
N SER A 139 -7.10 -5.57 -19.46
CA SER A 139 -8.00 -6.64 -19.89
C SER A 139 -9.48 -6.25 -19.77
N PHE A 140 -9.86 -5.50 -18.74
CA PHE A 140 -11.20 -4.89 -18.65
C PHE A 140 -11.48 -3.94 -19.82
N ASN A 141 -10.46 -3.18 -20.25
CA ASN A 141 -10.49 -2.30 -21.42
C ASN A 141 -10.26 -3.03 -22.76
N ALA A 142 -10.61 -4.32 -22.84
CA ALA A 142 -10.45 -5.16 -24.04
C ALA A 142 -9.02 -5.15 -24.61
N ASP A 143 -8.03 -5.17 -23.72
CA ASP A 143 -6.59 -5.14 -23.99
C ASP A 143 -6.10 -3.89 -24.75
N LYS A 144 -6.94 -2.85 -24.87
CA LYS A 144 -6.58 -1.55 -25.43
C LYS A 144 -5.82 -0.69 -24.41
N PRO A 145 -4.96 0.23 -24.87
CA PRO A 145 -4.28 1.18 -23.99
C PRO A 145 -5.25 1.92 -23.06
N LEU A 146 -4.86 2.14 -21.81
CA LEU A 146 -5.65 2.90 -20.83
C LEU A 146 -5.49 4.41 -21.06
N SER A 147 -5.91 4.89 -22.23
CA SER A 147 -5.76 6.28 -22.69
C SER A 147 -6.67 7.28 -21.96
N TYR A 148 -7.60 6.80 -21.15
CA TYR A 148 -8.46 7.64 -20.31
C TYR A 148 -7.69 8.22 -19.13
N THR A 149 -8.22 9.31 -18.57
CA THR A 149 -7.66 9.99 -17.40
C THR A 149 -8.23 9.42 -16.10
N PHE A 150 -7.57 9.68 -14.97
CA PHE A 150 -8.11 9.30 -13.65
C PHE A 150 -9.47 9.94 -13.36
N GLY A 151 -9.77 11.10 -13.95
CA GLY A 151 -11.07 11.76 -13.78
C GLY A 151 -12.25 11.02 -14.43
N GLN A 152 -12.00 10.01 -15.26
CA GLN A 152 -13.02 9.14 -15.87
C GLN A 152 -13.24 7.84 -15.07
N ILE A 153 -12.45 7.60 -14.02
CA ILE A 153 -12.68 6.50 -13.08
C ILE A 153 -13.62 7.02 -11.99
N ASP A 154 -14.92 6.91 -12.22
CA ASP A 154 -15.98 7.24 -11.27
C ASP A 154 -16.56 5.97 -10.59
N GLU A 155 -17.61 6.13 -9.80
CA GLU A 155 -18.27 4.99 -9.13
C GLU A 155 -18.90 4.00 -10.13
N ALA A 156 -19.44 4.50 -11.25
CA ALA A 156 -20.02 3.66 -12.30
C ALA A 156 -18.94 2.80 -12.96
N PHE A 157 -17.77 3.37 -13.24
CA PHE A 157 -16.60 2.64 -13.72
C PHE A 157 -16.20 1.54 -12.73
N LEU A 158 -16.10 1.85 -11.44
CA LEU A 158 -15.73 0.85 -10.41
C LEU A 158 -16.76 -0.29 -10.34
N SER A 159 -18.04 0.03 -10.45
CA SER A 159 -19.12 -0.96 -10.43
C SER A 159 -19.09 -1.86 -11.67
N ALA A 160 -18.87 -1.28 -12.85
CA ALA A 160 -18.70 -2.03 -14.10
C ALA A 160 -17.44 -2.93 -14.04
N PHE A 161 -16.34 -2.42 -13.52
CA PHE A 161 -15.09 -3.17 -13.35
C PHE A 161 -15.27 -4.33 -12.37
N GLU A 162 -15.99 -4.12 -11.25
CA GLU A 162 -16.35 -5.17 -10.32
C GLU A 162 -17.21 -6.27 -10.98
N GLY A 163 -18.27 -5.87 -11.69
CA GLY A 163 -19.17 -6.79 -12.40
C GLY A 163 -18.41 -7.63 -13.43
N TRP A 164 -17.51 -7.02 -14.19
CA TRP A 164 -16.64 -7.73 -15.12
C TRP A 164 -15.69 -8.71 -14.43
N MET A 165 -15.06 -8.33 -13.32
CA MET A 165 -14.20 -9.26 -12.57
C MET A 165 -15.00 -10.47 -12.04
N ARG A 166 -16.24 -10.24 -11.59
CA ARG A 166 -17.16 -11.30 -11.15
C ARG A 166 -17.55 -12.23 -12.30
N SER A 167 -17.84 -11.70 -13.49
CA SER A 167 -18.15 -12.53 -14.67
C SER A 167 -16.97 -13.40 -15.13
N LYS A 168 -15.73 -12.97 -14.82
CA LYS A 168 -14.51 -13.79 -15.00
C LYS A 168 -14.25 -14.80 -13.87
N GLY A 169 -15.18 -14.97 -12.92
CA GLY A 169 -15.06 -15.93 -11.82
C GLY A 169 -14.09 -15.54 -10.71
N ASN A 170 -13.70 -14.26 -10.62
CA ASN A 170 -12.79 -13.81 -9.56
C ASN A 170 -13.45 -13.86 -8.18
N LYS A 171 -12.69 -14.32 -7.19
CA LYS A 171 -13.14 -14.36 -5.79
C LYS A 171 -13.07 -12.98 -5.14
N GLU A 172 -13.86 -12.79 -4.09
CA GLU A 172 -13.90 -11.59 -3.23
C GLU A 172 -12.51 -11.10 -2.78
N THR A 173 -11.59 -12.02 -2.50
CA THR A 173 -10.20 -11.70 -2.13
C THR A 173 -9.42 -11.03 -3.27
N THR A 174 -9.61 -11.51 -4.51
CA THR A 174 -9.02 -10.90 -5.71
C THR A 174 -9.66 -9.55 -6.00
N LEU A 175 -10.99 -9.47 -5.95
CA LEU A 175 -11.75 -8.22 -6.13
C LEU A 175 -11.26 -7.14 -5.15
N SER A 176 -11.17 -7.46 -3.87
CA SER A 176 -10.64 -6.57 -2.83
C SER A 176 -9.19 -6.15 -3.09
N PHE A 177 -8.33 -7.06 -3.55
CA PHE A 177 -6.95 -6.74 -3.88
C PHE A 177 -6.85 -5.75 -5.04
N GLN A 178 -7.60 -5.98 -6.13
CA GLN A 178 -7.62 -5.08 -7.28
C GLN A 178 -8.16 -3.70 -6.90
N MET A 179 -9.29 -3.64 -6.20
CA MET A 179 -9.90 -2.37 -5.78
C MET A 179 -9.02 -1.57 -4.82
N ARG A 180 -8.36 -2.24 -3.85
CA ARG A 180 -7.41 -1.55 -2.95
C ARG A 180 -6.18 -1.03 -3.70
N THR A 181 -5.70 -1.79 -4.68
CA THR A 181 -4.54 -1.39 -5.48
C THR A 181 -4.88 -0.21 -6.38
N LEU A 182 -6.04 -0.24 -7.03
CA LEU A 182 -6.55 0.89 -7.81
C LEU A 182 -6.76 2.13 -6.93
N ARG A 183 -7.37 1.99 -5.75
CA ARG A 183 -7.48 3.10 -4.78
C ARG A 183 -6.12 3.68 -4.39
N ALA A 184 -5.13 2.82 -4.14
CA ALA A 184 -3.79 3.28 -3.83
C ALA A 184 -3.15 4.02 -5.01
N MET A 185 -3.38 3.58 -6.24
CA MET A 185 -2.91 4.29 -7.43
C MET A 185 -3.62 5.63 -7.62
N PHE A 186 -4.94 5.68 -7.43
CA PHE A 186 -5.73 6.91 -7.49
C PHE A 186 -5.23 7.93 -6.46
N ASN A 187 -4.97 7.49 -5.22
CA ASN A 187 -4.40 8.36 -4.19
C ASN A 187 -3.00 8.89 -4.55
N ARG A 188 -2.17 8.08 -5.25
CA ARG A 188 -0.89 8.55 -5.80
C ARG A 188 -1.10 9.61 -6.88
N ALA A 189 -2.09 9.44 -7.76
CA ALA A 189 -2.43 10.41 -8.79
C ALA A 189 -2.91 11.74 -8.18
N ILE A 190 -3.70 11.70 -7.10
CA ILE A 190 -4.08 12.89 -6.34
C ILE A 190 -2.85 13.58 -5.77
N LYS A 191 -1.95 12.84 -5.11
CA LYS A 191 -0.71 13.40 -4.53
C LYS A 191 0.20 14.01 -5.60
N ALA A 192 0.20 13.44 -6.80
CA ALA A 192 0.94 13.93 -7.96
C ALA A 192 0.21 15.07 -8.72
N LYS A 193 -0.95 15.53 -8.24
CA LYS A 193 -1.76 16.59 -8.87
C LYS A 193 -2.22 16.27 -10.31
N ILE A 194 -2.39 14.99 -10.61
CA ILE A 194 -2.90 14.47 -11.90
C ILE A 194 -4.44 14.47 -11.91
N VAL A 195 -5.06 14.40 -10.74
CA VAL A 195 -6.52 14.43 -10.57
C VAL A 195 -6.87 15.13 -9.26
N SER A 196 -7.96 15.90 -9.27
CA SER A 196 -8.47 16.54 -8.05
C SER A 196 -8.95 15.49 -7.04
N ARG A 197 -8.75 15.78 -5.75
CA ARG A 197 -9.24 14.96 -4.64
C ARG A 197 -10.76 14.78 -4.67
N GLU A 198 -11.50 15.78 -5.15
CA GLU A 198 -12.96 15.75 -5.25
C GLU A 198 -13.47 14.66 -6.19
N LYS A 199 -12.66 14.29 -7.20
CA LYS A 199 -13.00 13.24 -8.16
C LYS A 199 -12.71 11.83 -7.65
N ASN A 200 -12.36 11.65 -6.37
CA ASN A 200 -12.00 10.35 -5.85
C ASN A 200 -13.24 9.44 -5.71
N PRO A 201 -13.40 8.39 -6.55
CA PRO A 201 -14.59 7.53 -6.53
C PRO A 201 -14.65 6.65 -5.28
N PHE A 202 -13.54 6.49 -4.57
CA PHE A 202 -13.46 5.67 -3.36
C PHE A 202 -14.00 6.37 -2.10
N ASN A 203 -14.44 7.63 -2.23
CA ASN A 203 -15.21 8.29 -1.19
C ASN A 203 -16.59 7.63 -1.04
N GLU A 204 -17.24 7.31 -2.15
CA GLU A 204 -18.54 6.64 -2.19
C GLU A 204 -18.40 5.12 -2.26
N TYR A 205 -17.54 4.62 -3.16
CA TYR A 205 -17.35 3.19 -3.37
C TYR A 205 -16.65 2.49 -2.18
N LYS A 206 -17.42 1.73 -1.38
CA LYS A 206 -16.91 1.06 -0.19
C LYS A 206 -16.31 -0.31 -0.48
N ILE A 207 -14.97 -0.40 -0.42
CA ILE A 207 -14.21 -1.65 -0.56
C ILE A 207 -14.44 -2.63 0.61
N SER A 208 -14.91 -2.15 1.76
CA SER A 208 -15.18 -2.99 2.95
C SER A 208 -16.26 -4.06 2.71
N LYS A 209 -17.05 -3.95 1.64
CA LYS A 209 -18.07 -4.93 1.26
C LYS A 209 -17.50 -6.30 0.90
N PHE A 210 -16.23 -6.39 0.49
CA PHE A 210 -15.66 -7.66 0.04
C PHE A 210 -15.33 -8.59 1.22
N ASN A 211 -15.81 -9.83 1.17
CA ASN A 211 -15.47 -10.84 2.17
C ASN A 211 -14.04 -11.37 1.92
N THR A 212 -13.10 -10.90 2.74
CA THR A 212 -11.69 -11.28 2.66
C THR A 212 -11.25 -12.20 3.80
N ARG A 213 -12.19 -12.86 4.48
CA ARG A 213 -11.85 -13.74 5.61
C ARG A 213 -10.87 -14.82 5.15
N THR A 214 -9.75 -14.92 5.85
CA THR A 214 -8.74 -15.94 5.53
C THR A 214 -9.34 -17.31 5.81
N PRO A 215 -9.35 -18.24 4.84
CA PRO A 215 -9.87 -19.58 5.09
C PRO A 215 -8.99 -20.29 6.12
N LYS A 216 -9.61 -21.13 6.94
CA LYS A 216 -8.91 -21.97 7.91
C LYS A 216 -8.10 -23.01 7.14
N ARG A 217 -6.78 -23.03 7.38
CA ARG A 217 -5.80 -23.85 6.66
C ARG A 217 -4.91 -24.69 7.56
N ALA A 218 -5.06 -24.56 8.89
CA ALA A 218 -4.26 -25.30 9.85
C ALA A 218 -4.50 -26.81 9.70
N LEU A 219 -3.44 -27.59 9.80
CA LEU A 219 -3.53 -29.04 9.94
C LEU A 219 -3.84 -29.39 11.40
N SER A 220 -4.47 -30.55 11.59
CA SER A 220 -4.60 -31.15 12.91
C SER A 220 -3.22 -31.49 13.49
N LYS A 221 -3.08 -31.58 14.82
CA LYS A 221 -1.83 -32.02 15.45
C LYS A 221 -1.42 -33.41 14.93
N ALA A 222 -2.39 -34.31 14.75
CA ALA A 222 -2.16 -35.64 14.20
C ALA A 222 -1.59 -35.60 12.77
N ASP A 223 -2.17 -34.81 11.86
CA ASP A 223 -1.65 -34.69 10.49
C ASP A 223 -0.31 -33.95 10.43
N MET A 224 -0.06 -33.00 11.34
CA MET A 224 1.25 -32.39 11.50
C MET A 224 2.31 -33.43 11.89
N MET A 225 2.01 -34.31 12.86
CA MET A 225 2.94 -35.37 13.25
C MET A 225 3.24 -36.34 12.10
N LYS A 226 2.23 -36.72 11.31
CA LYS A 226 2.44 -37.54 10.09
C LYS A 226 3.45 -36.91 9.14
N ILE A 227 3.42 -35.59 8.96
CA ILE A 227 4.40 -34.90 8.11
C ILE A 227 5.77 -34.88 8.79
N ILE A 228 5.83 -34.54 10.07
CA ILE A 228 7.09 -34.43 10.85
C ILE A 228 7.86 -35.75 10.89
N ASP A 229 7.13 -36.87 10.91
CA ASP A 229 7.69 -38.22 11.01
C ASP A 229 7.77 -38.93 9.65
N ALA A 230 7.43 -38.23 8.56
CA ALA A 230 7.48 -38.80 7.23
C ALA A 230 8.92 -39.06 6.78
N ASP A 231 9.22 -40.31 6.41
CA ASP A 231 10.46 -40.63 5.73
C ASP A 231 10.39 -40.16 4.26
N CYS A 232 11.25 -39.21 3.91
CA CYS A 232 11.42 -38.71 2.55
C CYS A 232 12.79 -39.06 1.95
N SER A 233 13.58 -39.91 2.62
CA SER A 233 14.94 -40.27 2.21
C SER A 233 15.00 -40.99 0.86
N GLN A 234 13.98 -41.81 0.57
CA GLN A 234 13.83 -42.54 -0.70
C GLN A 234 13.11 -41.72 -1.78
N GLY A 235 12.74 -40.47 -1.49
CA GLY A 235 12.06 -39.57 -2.42
C GLY A 235 13.02 -38.82 -3.34
N LYS A 236 12.47 -37.97 -4.20
CA LYS A 236 13.27 -36.99 -4.95
C LYS A 236 13.86 -35.97 -3.97
N GLU A 237 15.05 -35.45 -4.25
CA GLU A 237 15.70 -34.41 -3.43
C GLU A 237 14.78 -33.22 -3.10
N ILE A 238 13.94 -32.80 -4.05
CA ILE A 238 12.98 -31.72 -3.84
C ILE A 238 11.88 -32.06 -2.81
N GLU A 239 11.53 -33.35 -2.64
CA GLU A 239 10.59 -33.79 -1.61
C GLU A 239 11.24 -33.75 -0.22
N GLN A 240 12.47 -34.25 -0.10
CA GLN A 240 13.24 -34.14 1.14
C GLN A 240 13.42 -32.67 1.55
N PHE A 241 13.81 -31.82 0.60
CA PHE A 241 13.93 -30.38 0.83
C PHE A 241 12.60 -29.74 1.22
N ALA A 242 11.51 -30.07 0.52
CA ALA A 242 10.20 -29.53 0.84
C ALA A 242 9.71 -29.94 2.23
N HIS A 243 9.93 -31.19 2.63
CA HIS A 243 9.67 -31.70 3.97
C HIS A 243 10.46 -30.92 5.02
N ASP A 244 11.78 -30.82 4.84
CA ASP A 244 12.66 -30.13 5.79
C ASP A 244 12.28 -28.66 5.97
N ILE A 245 12.01 -27.93 4.87
CA ILE A 245 11.56 -26.53 4.95
C ILE A 245 10.21 -26.40 5.64
N PHE A 246 9.27 -27.32 5.42
CA PHE A 246 7.95 -27.26 6.06
C PHE A 246 8.04 -27.54 7.56
N VAL A 247 8.81 -28.57 7.96
CA VAL A 247 9.04 -28.91 9.37
C VAL A 247 9.81 -27.80 10.07
N PHE A 248 10.88 -27.28 9.45
CA PHE A 248 11.61 -26.13 9.97
C PHE A 248 10.71 -24.91 10.15
N SER A 249 9.88 -24.60 9.15
CA SER A 249 8.89 -23.51 9.24
C SER A 249 7.97 -23.67 10.44
N TYR A 250 7.40 -24.87 10.62
CA TYR A 250 6.49 -25.15 11.73
C TYR A 250 7.18 -25.04 13.10
N LEU A 251 8.39 -25.59 13.24
CA LEU A 251 9.15 -25.55 14.50
C LEU A 251 9.64 -24.14 14.86
N CYS A 252 9.92 -23.30 13.87
CA CYS A 252 10.48 -21.96 14.04
C CYS A 252 9.42 -20.86 13.93
N GLY A 253 8.31 -21.00 14.64
CA GLY A 253 7.30 -19.92 14.74
C GLY A 253 6.46 -19.71 13.48
N GLY A 254 6.38 -20.71 12.59
CA GLY A 254 5.69 -20.53 11.31
C GLY A 254 6.39 -19.51 10.41
N ILE A 255 7.72 -19.46 10.44
CA ILE A 255 8.54 -18.56 9.62
C ILE A 255 8.16 -18.72 8.13
N SER A 256 8.06 -17.60 7.41
CA SER A 256 7.61 -17.63 6.02
C SER A 256 8.70 -18.13 5.08
N PHE A 257 8.32 -18.73 3.95
CA PHE A 257 9.28 -19.23 2.97
C PHE A 257 10.26 -18.15 2.47
N VAL A 258 9.79 -16.90 2.35
CA VAL A 258 10.65 -15.78 1.94
C VAL A 258 11.68 -15.46 3.02
N ASP A 259 11.29 -15.49 4.30
CA ASP A 259 12.21 -15.25 5.40
C ASP A 259 13.24 -16.40 5.49
N ILE A 260 12.79 -17.67 5.41
CA ILE A 260 13.64 -18.87 5.34
C ILE A 260 14.69 -18.73 4.23
N ALA A 261 14.27 -18.29 3.04
CA ALA A 261 15.15 -18.16 1.88
C ALA A 261 16.28 -17.15 2.07
N ASN A 262 16.14 -16.22 3.02
CA ASN A 262 17.12 -15.18 3.30
C ASN A 262 17.88 -15.40 4.61
N LEU A 263 17.68 -16.54 5.29
CA LEU A 263 18.45 -16.86 6.49
C LEU A 263 19.91 -17.14 6.15
N THR A 264 20.79 -16.61 6.98
CA THR A 264 22.25 -16.74 6.93
C THR A 264 22.76 -17.29 8.26
N PRO A 265 24.02 -17.75 8.36
CA PRO A 265 24.63 -18.16 9.63
C PRO A 265 24.50 -17.11 10.75
N ALA A 266 24.59 -15.82 10.39
CA ALA A 266 24.45 -14.72 11.34
C ALA A 266 23.07 -14.63 12.00
N ASN A 267 22.06 -15.34 11.49
CA ASN A 267 20.74 -15.44 12.12
C ASN A 267 20.68 -16.47 13.24
N ILE A 268 21.73 -17.25 13.47
CA ILE A 268 21.80 -18.24 14.54
C ILE A 268 22.75 -17.73 15.64
N ALA A 269 22.22 -17.52 16.83
CA ALA A 269 23.00 -17.10 18.00
C ALA A 269 22.46 -17.78 19.26
N ASP A 270 23.34 -18.30 20.11
CA ASP A 270 23.01 -18.94 21.40
C ASP A 270 21.92 -20.02 21.32
N GLY A 271 21.94 -20.81 20.24
CA GLY A 271 20.93 -21.86 19.99
C GLY A 271 19.54 -21.33 19.62
N ARG A 272 19.46 -20.07 19.16
CA ARG A 272 18.22 -19.38 18.78
C ARG A 272 18.28 -18.90 17.35
N LEU A 273 17.11 -18.79 16.73
CA LEU A 273 16.90 -18.15 15.44
C LEU A 273 16.45 -16.71 15.66
N ILE A 274 17.25 -15.76 15.17
CA ILE A 274 17.04 -14.32 15.31
C ILE A 274 17.01 -13.66 13.93
N TYR A 275 15.89 -13.03 13.58
CA TYR A 275 15.74 -12.33 12.29
C TYR A 275 14.67 -11.24 12.34
N HIS A 276 14.71 -10.33 11.37
CA HIS A 276 13.64 -9.36 11.14
C HIS A 276 12.78 -9.82 9.97
N ARG A 277 11.47 -9.86 10.18
CA ARG A 277 10.53 -10.35 9.16
C ARG A 277 10.48 -9.40 7.96
N GLN A 278 10.60 -9.91 6.74
CA GLN A 278 10.64 -9.06 5.54
C GLN A 278 9.34 -8.26 5.31
N LYS A 279 8.18 -8.85 5.62
CA LYS A 279 6.88 -8.22 5.30
C LYS A 279 6.46 -7.15 6.32
N THR A 280 6.81 -7.32 7.58
CA THR A 280 6.29 -6.48 8.68
C THR A 280 7.37 -5.89 9.57
N HIS A 281 8.65 -6.21 9.32
CA HIS A 281 9.83 -5.74 10.06
C HIS A 281 9.86 -6.06 11.56
N GLY A 282 8.88 -6.80 12.08
CA GLY A 282 8.91 -7.33 13.44
C GLY A 282 10.12 -8.24 13.67
N ALA A 283 10.82 -8.01 14.79
CA ALA A 283 11.91 -8.86 15.25
C ALA A 283 11.34 -10.19 15.74
N ILE A 284 12.01 -11.28 15.37
CA ILE A 284 11.70 -12.63 15.81
C ILE A 284 12.92 -13.17 16.55
N ASN A 285 12.66 -13.80 17.68
CA ASN A 285 13.67 -14.47 18.47
C ASN A 285 13.09 -15.76 19.07
N VAL A 286 13.38 -16.91 18.45
CA VAL A 286 12.80 -18.21 18.85
C VAL A 286 13.90 -19.25 19.12
N PRO A 287 13.76 -20.09 20.16
CA PRO A 287 14.72 -21.15 20.42
C PRO A 287 14.66 -22.20 19.30
N LEU A 288 15.83 -22.73 18.91
CA LEU A 288 15.92 -23.85 17.99
C LEU A 288 15.84 -25.17 18.74
N SER A 289 14.90 -26.03 18.35
CA SER A 289 14.88 -27.42 18.80
C SER A 289 16.00 -28.23 18.14
N GLU A 290 16.38 -29.35 18.74
CA GLU A 290 17.37 -30.26 18.15
C GLU A 290 16.98 -30.73 16.74
N LYS A 291 15.68 -30.96 16.49
CA LYS A 291 15.18 -31.32 15.15
C LYS A 291 15.35 -30.17 14.14
N ALA A 292 15.18 -28.91 14.57
CA ALA A 292 15.42 -27.76 13.70
C ALA A 292 16.92 -27.57 13.41
N LYS A 293 17.79 -27.76 14.41
CA LYS A 293 19.25 -27.74 14.25
C LYS A 293 19.72 -28.85 13.29
N ALA A 294 19.21 -30.07 13.46
CA ALA A 294 19.51 -31.19 12.58
C ALA A 294 19.08 -30.91 11.13
N ILE A 295 17.95 -30.25 10.92
CA ILE A 295 17.52 -29.82 9.58
C ILE A 295 18.50 -28.80 8.98
N ILE A 296 18.96 -27.82 9.75
CA ILE A 296 19.96 -26.84 9.29
C ILE A 296 21.25 -27.58 8.87
N GLY A 297 21.75 -28.47 9.73
CA GLY A 297 23.02 -29.19 9.50
C GLY A 297 23.05 -30.03 8.22
N LYS A 298 21.90 -30.50 7.71
CA LYS A 298 21.81 -31.19 6.40
C LYS A 298 22.28 -30.32 5.23
N TYR A 299 22.30 -29.00 5.39
CA TYR A 299 22.59 -28.04 4.34
C TYR A 299 23.88 -27.24 4.59
N ASP A 300 24.72 -27.65 5.54
CA ASP A 300 25.97 -26.94 5.89
C ASP A 300 26.89 -26.75 4.68
N SER A 301 27.05 -27.78 3.85
CA SER A 301 27.88 -27.68 2.62
C SER A 301 27.38 -26.62 1.65
N HIS A 302 26.05 -26.48 1.50
CA HIS A 302 25.48 -25.38 0.69
C HIS A 302 25.73 -24.03 1.37
N CYS A 303 25.57 -23.99 2.70
CA CYS A 303 25.73 -22.78 3.48
C CYS A 303 27.13 -22.18 3.35
N GLU A 304 28.17 -23.01 3.46
CA GLU A 304 29.57 -22.61 3.28
C GLU A 304 29.85 -22.03 1.88
N GLN A 305 29.20 -22.57 0.85
CA GLN A 305 29.45 -22.18 -0.54
C GLN A 305 28.65 -20.96 -0.99
N ALA A 306 27.45 -20.79 -0.44
CA ALA A 306 26.42 -19.90 -1.00
C ALA A 306 26.00 -18.77 -0.06
N GLY A 307 26.44 -18.79 1.20
CA GLY A 307 26.17 -17.76 2.22
C GLY A 307 24.78 -17.82 2.87
N TYR A 308 23.94 -18.79 2.50
CA TYR A 308 22.56 -18.94 2.98
C TYR A 308 22.34 -20.30 3.67
N LEU A 309 21.54 -20.34 4.73
CA LEU A 309 21.28 -21.58 5.49
C LEU A 309 20.63 -22.69 4.66
N PHE A 310 19.85 -22.33 3.63
CA PHE A 310 19.10 -23.27 2.82
C PHE A 310 19.37 -23.06 1.31
N PRO A 311 19.30 -24.14 0.50
CA PRO A 311 19.56 -24.12 -0.96
C PRO A 311 18.46 -23.46 -1.80
N ILE A 312 18.03 -22.26 -1.39
CA ILE A 312 17.06 -21.43 -2.10
C ILE A 312 17.79 -20.33 -2.86
N LEU A 313 18.65 -19.59 -2.16
CA LEU A 313 19.48 -18.51 -2.67
C LEU A 313 20.96 -18.91 -2.65
N ASP A 314 21.73 -18.14 -3.41
CA ASP A 314 23.19 -18.22 -3.54
C ASP A 314 23.68 -16.81 -3.79
N GLU A 315 24.55 -16.29 -2.93
CA GLU A 315 25.04 -14.91 -2.97
C GLU A 315 25.82 -14.58 -4.24
N ARG A 316 26.45 -15.59 -4.86
CA ARG A 316 27.25 -15.45 -6.10
C ARG A 316 26.36 -15.30 -7.33
N VAL A 317 25.15 -15.84 -7.27
CA VAL A 317 24.21 -15.89 -8.41
C VAL A 317 23.06 -14.89 -8.25
N HIS A 318 22.53 -14.76 -7.04
CA HIS A 318 21.31 -13.99 -6.76
C HIS A 318 21.67 -12.64 -6.15
N ILE A 319 22.22 -11.75 -6.97
CA ILE A 319 22.77 -10.46 -6.52
C ILE A 319 21.64 -9.41 -6.40
N THR A 320 20.82 -9.29 -7.44
CA THR A 320 19.78 -8.25 -7.51
C THR A 320 18.50 -8.64 -6.77
N PRO A 321 17.72 -7.65 -6.27
CA PRO A 321 16.41 -7.93 -5.65
C PRO A 321 15.45 -8.69 -6.57
N LEU A 322 15.51 -8.45 -7.88
CA LEU A 322 14.68 -9.13 -8.86
C LEU A 322 15.08 -10.60 -9.03
N GLN A 323 16.37 -10.90 -9.11
CA GLN A 323 16.87 -12.28 -9.16
C GLN A 323 16.46 -13.07 -7.91
N LYS A 324 16.68 -12.49 -6.72
CA LYS A 324 16.27 -13.11 -5.45
C LYS A 324 14.76 -13.39 -5.44
N LYS A 325 13.93 -12.39 -5.75
CA LYS A 325 12.46 -12.55 -5.78
C LYS A 325 12.01 -13.64 -6.75
N ASN A 326 12.54 -13.64 -7.98
CA ASN A 326 12.18 -14.63 -9.00
C ASN A 326 12.58 -16.04 -8.58
N ARG A 327 13.78 -16.20 -8.01
CA ARG A 327 14.26 -17.48 -7.48
C ARG A 327 13.38 -17.98 -6.34
N VAL A 328 13.12 -17.14 -5.35
CA VAL A 328 12.26 -17.48 -4.19
C VAL A 328 10.86 -17.87 -4.67
N HIS A 329 10.29 -17.16 -5.63
CA HIS A 329 8.99 -17.50 -6.20
C HIS A 329 9.01 -18.87 -6.90
N LYS A 330 10.00 -19.12 -7.77
CA LYS A 330 10.17 -20.39 -8.48
C LYS A 330 10.35 -21.56 -7.49
N MET A 331 11.21 -21.40 -6.48
CA MET A 331 11.46 -22.43 -5.49
C MET A 331 10.24 -22.69 -4.59
N CYS A 332 9.53 -21.64 -4.17
CA CYS A 332 8.29 -21.79 -3.40
C CYS A 332 7.24 -22.59 -4.17
N SER A 333 7.10 -22.34 -5.47
CA SER A 333 6.19 -23.11 -6.34
C SER A 333 6.57 -24.60 -6.38
N ARG A 334 7.85 -24.92 -6.59
CA ARG A 334 8.36 -26.31 -6.59
C ARG A 334 8.14 -27.01 -5.25
N VAL A 335 8.48 -26.35 -4.15
CA VAL A 335 8.27 -26.85 -2.78
C VAL A 335 6.79 -27.11 -2.52
N ASN A 336 5.90 -26.20 -2.91
CA ASN A 336 4.45 -26.42 -2.75
C ASN A 336 3.91 -27.58 -3.59
N VAL A 337 4.48 -27.86 -4.77
CA VAL A 337 4.13 -29.06 -5.54
C VAL A 337 4.57 -30.32 -4.80
N ALA A 338 5.82 -30.36 -4.33
CA ALA A 338 6.34 -31.49 -3.56
C ALA A 338 5.55 -31.74 -2.27
N LEU A 339 5.19 -30.68 -1.52
CA LEU A 339 4.34 -30.79 -0.33
C LEU A 339 2.98 -31.42 -0.60
N ARG A 340 2.36 -31.10 -1.76
CA ARG A 340 1.10 -31.74 -2.16
C ARG A 340 1.29 -33.23 -2.45
N ASN A 341 2.42 -33.64 -3.01
CA ASN A 341 2.71 -35.05 -3.25
C ASN A 341 2.93 -35.81 -1.94
N ILE A 342 3.71 -35.23 -1.02
CA ILE A 342 3.92 -35.77 0.33
C ILE A 342 2.57 -35.92 1.05
N ALA A 343 1.74 -34.88 1.05
CA ALA A 343 0.41 -34.91 1.67
C ALA A 343 -0.50 -36.00 1.10
N LYS A 344 -0.49 -36.19 -0.23
CA LYS A 344 -1.23 -37.29 -0.88
C LYS A 344 -0.74 -38.66 -0.43
N ARG A 345 0.58 -38.88 -0.36
CA ARG A 345 1.18 -40.15 0.12
C ARG A 345 0.80 -40.44 1.56
N LEU A 346 0.76 -39.41 2.41
CA LEU A 346 0.35 -39.50 3.82
C LEU A 346 -1.18 -39.51 4.04
N LYS A 347 -1.97 -39.51 2.96
CA LYS A 347 -3.45 -39.48 3.00
C LYS A 347 -4.01 -38.29 3.77
N ILE A 348 -3.33 -37.15 3.72
CA ILE A 348 -3.78 -35.88 4.33
C ILE A 348 -4.75 -35.20 3.36
N LYS A 349 -6.02 -35.04 3.77
CA LYS A 349 -7.09 -34.47 2.93
C LYS A 349 -6.89 -32.97 2.64
N ALA A 350 -6.28 -32.24 3.57
CA ALA A 350 -6.06 -30.80 3.43
C ALA A 350 -4.97 -30.49 2.39
N THR A 351 -5.12 -29.36 1.69
CA THR A 351 -4.08 -28.89 0.76
C THR A 351 -2.90 -28.32 1.54
N VAL A 352 -1.76 -29.02 1.51
CA VAL A 352 -0.52 -28.59 2.19
C VAL A 352 0.29 -27.66 1.29
N THR A 353 0.67 -26.51 1.84
CA THR A 353 1.59 -25.53 1.24
C THR A 353 2.51 -25.00 2.32
N THR A 354 3.59 -24.31 1.97
CA THR A 354 4.52 -23.69 2.94
C THR A 354 3.82 -22.80 3.96
N TYR A 355 2.76 -22.08 3.56
CA TYR A 355 2.02 -21.20 4.47
C TYR A 355 1.15 -21.95 5.49
N VAL A 356 0.83 -23.22 5.23
CA VAL A 356 0.04 -24.05 6.15
C VAL A 356 0.80 -24.28 7.45
N ALA A 357 2.14 -24.42 7.41
CA ALA A 357 2.97 -24.57 8.60
C ALA A 357 2.72 -23.46 9.63
N ARG A 358 2.61 -22.21 9.17
CA ARG A 358 2.33 -21.05 10.03
C ARG A 358 0.95 -21.10 10.69
N HIS A 359 -0.08 -21.48 9.93
CA HIS A 359 -1.42 -21.66 10.48
C HIS A 359 -1.45 -22.81 11.49
N SER A 360 -0.84 -23.94 11.14
CA SER A 360 -0.75 -25.10 12.04
C SER A 360 -0.01 -24.75 13.32
N PHE A 361 1.12 -24.05 13.26
CA PHE A 361 1.87 -23.60 14.44
C PHE A 361 0.98 -22.78 15.39
N ALA A 362 0.33 -21.73 14.87
CA ALA A 362 -0.52 -20.86 15.67
C ALA A 362 -1.72 -21.61 16.27
N THR A 363 -2.40 -22.45 15.48
CA THR A 363 -3.54 -23.24 15.93
C THR A 363 -3.14 -24.28 16.97
N VAL A 364 -2.03 -25.00 16.77
CA VAL A 364 -1.58 -26.03 17.72
C VAL A 364 -1.21 -25.39 19.06
N LEU A 365 -0.44 -24.29 19.08
CA LEU A 365 -0.12 -23.61 20.34
C LEU A 365 -1.36 -23.10 21.07
N LYS A 366 -2.34 -22.53 20.34
CA LYS A 366 -3.60 -22.11 20.97
C LYS A 366 -4.36 -23.28 21.56
N LYS A 367 -4.47 -24.40 20.83
CA LYS A 367 -5.13 -25.61 21.32
C LYS A 367 -4.38 -26.25 22.50
N SER A 368 -3.08 -25.96 22.65
CA SER A 368 -2.29 -26.34 23.82
C SER A 368 -2.36 -25.33 24.97
N GLY A 369 -3.24 -24.31 24.89
CA GLY A 369 -3.47 -23.36 25.98
C GLY A 369 -2.46 -22.22 26.06
N VAL A 370 -1.56 -22.06 25.08
CA VAL A 370 -0.58 -20.97 25.08
C VAL A 370 -1.27 -19.63 24.90
N ASN A 371 -0.85 -18.64 25.70
CA ASN A 371 -1.38 -17.29 25.65
C ASN A 371 -1.23 -16.67 24.24
N ILE A 372 -2.31 -16.02 23.76
CA ILE A 372 -2.35 -15.42 22.43
C ILE A 372 -1.27 -14.34 22.20
N GLY A 373 -0.88 -13.61 23.25
CA GLY A 373 0.21 -12.64 23.22
C GLY A 373 1.54 -13.30 22.87
N ILE A 374 1.86 -14.43 23.51
CA ILE A 374 3.07 -15.22 23.23
C ILE A 374 3.03 -15.75 21.78
N ILE A 375 1.87 -16.26 21.34
CA ILE A 375 1.70 -16.70 19.94
C ILE A 375 1.89 -15.53 18.97
N SER A 376 1.37 -14.35 19.31
CA SER A 376 1.49 -13.13 18.50
C SER A 376 2.94 -12.68 18.34
N GLU A 377 3.70 -12.72 19.44
CA GLU A 377 5.12 -12.38 19.45
C GLU A 377 5.95 -13.39 18.66
N ALA A 378 5.72 -14.70 18.85
CA ALA A 378 6.38 -15.75 18.08
C ALA A 378 6.09 -15.65 16.56
N LEU A 379 4.92 -15.11 16.19
CA LEU A 379 4.57 -14.83 14.80
C LEU A 379 5.13 -13.47 14.31
N GLY A 380 5.60 -12.59 15.19
CA GLY A 380 6.06 -11.23 14.84
C GLY A 380 4.91 -10.32 14.39
N HIS A 381 3.75 -10.47 15.01
CA HIS A 381 2.58 -9.61 14.79
C HIS A 381 2.54 -8.47 15.80
N HIS A 382 2.44 -7.23 15.33
CA HIS A 382 2.27 -6.02 16.16
C HIS A 382 0.85 -5.86 16.73
N SER A 383 -0.11 -6.69 16.32
CA SER A 383 -1.49 -6.61 16.78
C SER A 383 -2.09 -8.00 16.99
N LEU A 384 -2.72 -8.19 18.16
CA LEU A 384 -3.47 -9.39 18.49
C LEU A 384 -4.60 -9.67 17.49
N LYS A 385 -5.20 -8.62 16.90
CA LYS A 385 -6.22 -8.75 15.86
C LYS A 385 -5.71 -9.54 14.66
N THR A 386 -4.44 -9.35 14.28
CA THR A 386 -3.81 -10.13 13.21
C THR A 386 -3.66 -11.58 13.60
N THR A 387 -3.25 -11.86 14.85
CA THR A 387 -3.11 -13.22 15.39
C THR A 387 -4.46 -13.94 15.45
N GLN A 388 -5.54 -13.27 15.84
CA GLN A 388 -6.89 -13.85 15.91
C GLN A 388 -7.37 -14.44 14.57
N ILE A 389 -6.92 -13.89 13.43
CA ILE A 389 -7.26 -14.42 12.09
C ILE A 389 -6.71 -15.84 11.88
N TYR A 390 -5.60 -16.18 12.51
CA TYR A 390 -4.94 -17.48 12.38
C TYR A 390 -5.51 -18.54 13.32
N LEU A 391 -6.27 -18.11 14.32
CA LEU A 391 -6.68 -18.94 15.42
C LEU A 391 -8.08 -19.51 15.18
N ASP A 392 -8.21 -20.83 15.31
CA ASP A 392 -9.53 -21.46 15.39
C ASP A 392 -10.30 -20.98 16.62
N SER A 393 -11.63 -21.09 16.58
CA SER A 393 -12.45 -21.04 17.79
C SER A 393 -11.96 -22.10 18.78
N PHE A 394 -12.02 -21.81 20.09
CA PHE A 394 -11.73 -22.82 21.10
C PHE A 394 -12.64 -24.04 20.87
N GLU A 395 -12.11 -25.24 21.05
CA GLU A 395 -12.95 -26.44 21.11
C GLU A 395 -13.72 -26.42 22.43
N ASN A 396 -14.96 -26.94 22.42
CA ASN A 396 -15.83 -26.95 23.61
C ASN A 396 -15.11 -27.55 24.84
N SER A 397 -14.28 -28.58 24.64
CA SER A 397 -13.46 -29.19 25.70
C SER A 397 -12.53 -28.21 26.44
N GLN A 398 -11.99 -27.20 25.75
CA GLN A 398 -11.15 -26.18 26.40
C GLN A 398 -11.99 -25.16 27.16
N ILE A 399 -13.19 -24.86 26.68
CA ILE A 399 -14.15 -24.02 27.40
C ILE A 399 -14.59 -24.76 28.66
N ASP A 400 -14.95 -26.03 28.55
CA ASP A 400 -15.38 -26.87 29.66
C ASP A 400 -14.29 -26.98 30.73
N ALA A 401 -13.03 -27.22 30.34
CA ALA A 401 -11.89 -27.25 31.26
C ALA A 401 -11.63 -25.88 31.93
N ALA A 402 -11.79 -24.77 31.21
CA ALA A 402 -11.68 -23.44 31.80
C ALA A 402 -12.80 -23.19 32.83
N MET A 403 -14.02 -23.62 32.52
CA MET A 403 -15.17 -23.51 33.42
C MET A 403 -15.01 -24.35 34.70
N GLN A 404 -14.27 -25.46 34.64
CA GLN A 404 -13.93 -26.27 35.84
C GLN A 404 -13.03 -25.54 36.85
N ASN A 405 -12.36 -24.44 36.47
CA ASN A 405 -11.54 -23.64 37.39
C ASN A 405 -12.33 -22.54 38.13
N LEU A 406 -13.66 -22.49 37.95
CA LEU A 406 -14.52 -21.49 38.61
C LEU A 406 -15.01 -21.94 40.00
N LEU A 407 -14.77 -23.21 40.35
CA LEU A 407 -15.06 -23.84 41.64
C LEU A 407 -13.77 -24.47 42.15
#